data_AF-A0A151AA45-F1
#
_entry.id   AF-A0A151AA45-F1
#
_cell.length_a   1.000
_cell.length_b   1.000
_cell.length_c   1.000
_cell.angle_alpha   90.00
_cell.angle_beta   90.00
_cell.angle_gamma   90.00
#
_symmetry.space_group_name_H-M   'P 1'
#
loop_
_entity.id
_entity.type
_entity.pdbx_description
1 polymer ?
#
loop_
_entity_poly.entity_id
_entity_poly.type
_entity_poly.pdbx_seq_one_letter_code
_entity_poly.pdbx_strand_id
1 'polypeptide(L)'
;MRPRSGQDAELLHELLDASASLWNELTYERRQNYFDGESIWDIADYRKQYVGVLGSATAQQLILKSKSAWKSFFSLKEKGERCSPPGYWGNEEDGRTLRTYIRNDQYTLETGDRSRLELPVGKELKEKYDLGYAERLRLEGRAFRSGTANRVGWNCTTTRLRTNSGPFNQSR
;
A
#
# COMPACT_ATOMS: atom_id res chain seq x y z
N MET A 1 -5.36 -14.50 -0.12
CA MET A 1 -6.53 -13.79 0.45
C MET A 1 -7.37 -13.28 -0.72
N ARG A 2 -8.70 -13.28 -0.58
CA ARG A 2 -9.67 -12.77 -1.55
C ARG A 2 -10.79 -12.00 -0.83
N PRO A 3 -11.43 -11.02 -1.50
CA PRO A 3 -12.65 -10.37 -1.02
C PRO A 3 -13.79 -11.38 -0.77
N ARG A 4 -14.72 -11.06 0.13
CA ARG A 4 -15.88 -11.94 0.41
C ARG A 4 -17.03 -11.74 -0.58
N SER A 5 -17.11 -10.56 -1.18
CA SER A 5 -18.16 -10.15 -2.12
C SER A 5 -17.56 -9.31 -3.26
N GLY A 6 -18.35 -9.04 -4.30
CA GLY A 6 -17.98 -8.08 -5.36
C GLY A 6 -17.75 -6.68 -4.78
N GLN A 7 -18.61 -6.25 -3.86
CA GLN A 7 -18.47 -4.98 -3.14
C GLN A 7 -17.16 -4.89 -2.34
N ASP A 8 -16.77 -5.95 -1.61
CA ASP A 8 -15.48 -6.00 -0.91
C ASP A 8 -14.31 -5.91 -1.90
N ALA A 9 -14.47 -6.41 -3.13
CA ALA A 9 -13.44 -6.37 -4.17
C ALA A 9 -13.27 -4.96 -4.74
N GLU A 10 -14.38 -4.27 -5.02
CA GLU A 10 -14.38 -2.88 -5.47
C GLU A 10 -13.80 -1.96 -4.39
N LEU A 11 -14.20 -2.16 -3.13
CA LEU A 11 -13.65 -1.43 -2.00
C LEU A 11 -12.14 -1.63 -1.86
N LEU A 12 -11.68 -2.89 -1.91
CA LEU A 12 -10.26 -3.21 -1.87
C LEU A 12 -9.52 -2.52 -3.03
N HIS A 13 -10.10 -2.53 -4.24
CA HIS A 13 -9.51 -1.90 -5.40
C HIS A 13 -9.35 -0.39 -5.19
N GLU A 14 -10.39 0.33 -4.78
CA GLU A 14 -10.33 1.78 -4.51
C GLU A 14 -9.33 2.13 -3.41
N LEU A 15 -9.26 1.33 -2.35
CA LEU A 15 -8.29 1.53 -1.27
C LEU A 15 -6.85 1.36 -1.76
N LEU A 16 -6.58 0.36 -2.60
CA LEU A 16 -5.25 0.12 -3.16
C LEU A 16 -4.88 1.13 -4.24
N ASP A 17 -5.87 1.58 -5.02
CA ASP A 17 -5.68 2.57 -6.07
C ASP A 17 -5.35 3.95 -5.48
N ALA A 18 -6.08 4.36 -4.43
CA ALA A 18 -5.77 5.56 -3.66
C ALA A 18 -4.38 5.47 -3.00
N SER A 19 -3.99 4.29 -2.51
CA SER A 19 -2.65 4.07 -1.94
C SER A 19 -1.55 4.23 -2.99
N ALA A 20 -1.75 3.71 -4.20
CA ALA A 20 -0.81 3.86 -5.31
C ALA A 20 -0.74 5.30 -5.80
N SER A 21 -1.86 6.00 -5.86
CA SER A 21 -1.93 7.40 -6.26
C SER A 21 -1.14 8.30 -5.30
N LEU A 22 -1.38 8.15 -3.99
CA LEU A 22 -0.62 8.87 -2.96
C LEU A 22 0.88 8.57 -3.06
N TRP A 23 1.28 7.31 -3.25
CA TRP A 23 2.71 6.99 -3.43
C TRP A 23 3.30 7.68 -4.66
N ASN A 24 2.57 7.68 -5.78
CA ASN A 24 3.05 8.22 -7.04
C ASN A 24 3.18 9.74 -6.99
N GLU A 25 2.24 10.46 -6.39
CA GLU A 25 2.33 11.91 -6.18
C GLU A 25 3.51 12.27 -5.28
N LEU A 26 3.65 11.60 -4.13
CA LEU A 26 4.81 11.77 -3.25
C LEU A 26 6.13 11.49 -3.96
N THR A 27 6.14 10.49 -4.85
CA THR A 27 7.34 10.12 -5.61
C THR A 27 7.63 11.14 -6.71
N TYR A 28 6.60 11.65 -7.37
CA TYR A 28 6.72 12.65 -8.42
C TYR A 28 7.36 13.92 -7.88
N GLU A 29 6.76 14.55 -6.87
CA GLU A 29 7.25 15.82 -6.32
C GLU A 29 8.68 15.67 -5.78
N ARG A 30 8.96 14.63 -4.99
CA ARG A 30 10.31 14.38 -4.47
C ARG A 30 11.35 14.15 -5.56
N ARG A 31 10.97 13.53 -6.68
CA ARG A 31 11.88 13.34 -7.82
C ARG A 31 12.13 14.65 -8.54
N GLN A 32 11.10 15.48 -8.78
CA GLN A 32 11.29 16.81 -9.36
C GLN A 32 12.26 17.61 -8.50
N ASN A 33 11.97 17.75 -7.20
CA ASN A 33 12.83 18.47 -6.27
C ASN A 33 14.27 17.90 -6.26
N TYR A 34 14.42 16.57 -6.28
CA TYR A 34 15.75 15.94 -6.31
C TYR A 34 16.55 16.29 -7.58
N PHE A 35 15.92 16.33 -8.75
CA PHE A 35 16.60 16.63 -10.01
C PHE A 35 16.81 18.14 -10.21
N ASP A 36 15.94 18.97 -9.63
CA ASP A 36 16.03 20.43 -9.66
C ASP A 36 16.97 21.00 -8.58
N GLY A 37 17.51 20.15 -7.70
CA GLY A 37 18.41 20.55 -6.62
C GLY A 37 17.70 21.18 -5.41
N GLU A 38 16.39 21.02 -5.32
CA GLU A 38 15.54 21.48 -4.23
C GLU A 38 15.43 20.44 -3.09
N SER A 39 14.82 20.87 -1.98
CA SER A 39 14.60 19.99 -0.83
C SER A 39 13.52 18.95 -1.13
N ILE A 40 13.88 17.66 -1.07
CA ILE A 40 12.92 16.55 -1.21
C ILE A 40 12.05 16.34 0.05
N TRP A 41 12.30 17.10 1.11
CA TRP A 41 11.60 16.97 2.39
C TRP A 41 10.43 17.93 2.50
N ASP A 42 10.52 19.04 1.78
CA ASP A 42 9.53 20.10 1.72
C ASP A 42 8.63 19.84 0.52
N ILE A 43 7.54 19.12 0.79
CA ILE A 43 6.55 18.71 -0.20
C ILE A 43 5.14 19.07 0.27
N ALA A 44 4.19 19.13 -0.66
CA ALA A 44 2.80 19.38 -0.34
C ALA A 44 2.20 18.33 0.64
N ASP A 45 1.23 18.76 1.46
CA ASP A 45 0.47 17.85 2.33
C ASP A 45 -0.64 17.13 1.55
N TYR A 46 -0.25 16.09 0.79
CA TYR A 46 -1.20 15.24 0.07
C TYR A 46 -2.16 14.46 0.98
N ARG A 47 -1.85 14.33 2.27
CA ARG A 47 -2.63 13.50 3.21
C ARG A 47 -4.11 13.84 3.17
N LYS A 48 -4.46 15.14 3.12
CA LYS A 48 -5.84 15.64 3.15
C LYS A 48 -6.70 15.09 2.01
N GLN A 49 -6.10 14.81 0.85
CA GLN A 49 -6.80 14.28 -0.33
C GLN A 49 -7.15 12.79 -0.17
N TYR A 50 -6.39 12.06 0.66
CA TYR A 50 -6.48 10.60 0.74
C TYR A 50 -7.03 10.09 2.07
N VAL A 51 -7.17 10.93 3.11
CA VAL A 51 -7.69 10.49 4.42
C VAL A 51 -9.12 9.96 4.35
N GLY A 52 -9.93 10.47 3.44
CA GLY A 52 -11.31 10.02 3.21
C GLY A 52 -11.39 8.56 2.77
N VAL A 53 -10.43 8.12 1.94
CA VAL A 53 -10.38 6.77 1.39
C VAL A 53 -9.51 5.83 2.23
N LEU A 54 -8.29 6.26 2.58
CA LEU A 54 -7.29 5.42 3.25
C LEU A 54 -7.40 5.41 4.77
N GLY A 55 -8.00 6.46 5.34
CA GLY A 55 -7.87 6.79 6.75
C GLY A 55 -6.53 7.46 7.08
N SER A 56 -6.53 8.27 8.13
CA SER A 56 -5.37 9.08 8.56
C SER A 56 -4.12 8.22 8.82
N ALA A 57 -4.30 7.06 9.47
CA ALA A 57 -3.19 6.17 9.83
C ALA A 57 -2.47 5.61 8.58
N THR A 58 -3.22 5.10 7.60
CA THR A 58 -2.66 4.53 6.37
C THR A 58 -1.98 5.59 5.51
N ALA A 59 -2.61 6.76 5.34
CA ALA A 59 -2.01 7.87 4.61
C ALA A 59 -0.68 8.33 5.24
N GLN A 60 -0.66 8.46 6.58
CA GLN A 60 0.57 8.79 7.31
C GLN A 60 1.66 7.73 7.13
N GLN A 61 1.29 6.45 7.15
CA GLN A 61 2.25 5.36 6.94
C GLN A 61 2.88 5.40 5.53
N LEU A 62 2.10 5.70 4.50
CA LEU A 62 2.62 5.85 3.13
C LEU A 62 3.65 6.99 3.06
N ILE A 63 3.35 8.14 3.68
CA ILE A 63 4.27 9.29 3.76
C ILE A 63 5.58 8.89 4.48
N LEU A 64 5.47 8.19 5.61
CA LEU A 64 6.65 7.72 6.37
C LEU A 64 7.49 6.73 5.55
N LYS A 65 6.86 5.80 4.84
CA LYS A 65 7.57 4.83 3.99
C LYS A 65 8.22 5.49 2.77
N SER A 66 7.59 6.50 2.19
CA SER A 66 8.21 7.31 1.14
C SER A 66 9.48 8.01 1.68
N LYS A 67 9.38 8.67 2.84
CA LYS A 67 10.55 9.28 3.52
C LYS A 67 11.66 8.25 3.79
N SER A 68 11.32 7.08 4.31
CA SER A 68 12.29 6.00 4.56
C SER A 68 12.97 5.51 3.28
N ALA A 69 12.23 5.35 2.18
CA ALA A 69 12.81 4.93 0.90
C ALA A 69 13.85 5.92 0.38
N TRP A 70 13.58 7.22 0.51
CA TRP A 70 14.54 8.27 0.17
C TRP A 70 15.76 8.30 1.08
N LYS A 71 15.58 8.12 2.40
CA LYS A 71 16.72 7.99 3.34
C LYS A 71 17.61 6.79 2.97
N SER A 72 17.01 5.66 2.64
CA SER A 72 17.75 4.47 2.19
C SER A 72 18.50 4.73 0.88
N PHE A 73 17.87 5.42 -0.08
CA PHE A 73 18.54 5.82 -1.32
C PHE A 73 19.78 6.68 -1.06
N PHE A 74 19.68 7.72 -0.22
CA PHE A 74 20.84 8.54 0.11
C PHE A 74 21.95 7.78 0.84
N SER A 75 21.58 6.91 1.79
CA SER A 75 22.57 6.08 2.49
C SER A 75 23.33 5.13 1.56
N LEU A 76 22.67 4.58 0.53
CA LEU A 76 23.34 3.76 -0.49
C LEU A 76 24.22 4.62 -1.42
N LYS A 77 23.74 5.80 -1.80
CA LYS A 77 24.49 6.76 -2.63
C LYS A 77 25.79 7.21 -1.95
N GLU A 78 25.75 7.49 -0.65
CA GLU A 78 26.92 7.86 0.17
C GLU A 78 27.97 6.75 0.24
N LYS A 79 27.54 5.48 0.19
CA LYS A 79 28.43 4.31 0.14
C LYS A 79 29.02 4.05 -1.25
N GLY A 80 28.68 4.87 -2.25
CA GLY A 80 29.10 4.67 -3.64
C GLY A 80 28.40 3.49 -4.33
N GLU A 81 27.31 2.97 -3.76
CA GLU A 81 26.55 1.88 -4.36
C GLU A 81 25.68 2.40 -5.51
N ARG A 82 25.57 1.60 -6.58
CA ARG A 82 24.68 1.94 -7.71
C ARG A 82 23.22 1.77 -7.31
N CYS A 83 22.60 2.84 -6.83
CA CYS A 83 21.19 2.90 -6.48
C CYS A 83 20.41 3.87 -7.37
N SER A 84 19.14 3.56 -7.62
CA SER A 84 18.19 4.47 -8.29
C SER A 84 17.28 5.14 -7.27
N PRO A 85 16.80 6.38 -7.53
CA PRO A 85 15.82 7.02 -6.66
C PRO A 85 14.54 6.18 -6.60
N PRO A 86 13.71 6.34 -5.55
CA PRO A 86 12.44 5.65 -5.43
C PRO A 86 11.58 5.75 -6.71
N GLY A 87 10.97 4.63 -7.09
CA GLY A 87 10.16 4.49 -8.29
C GLY A 87 8.66 4.55 -8.03
N TYR A 88 7.90 4.74 -9.09
CA TYR A 88 6.44 4.72 -9.10
C TYR A 88 5.89 3.30 -8.86
N TRP A 89 4.63 3.23 -8.44
CA TRP A 89 3.88 1.99 -8.31
C TRP A 89 3.07 1.78 -9.58
N GLY A 90 3.71 1.12 -10.55
CA GLY A 90 3.18 0.95 -11.90
C GLY A 90 3.63 2.05 -12.84
N ASN A 91 3.09 2.04 -14.04
CA ASN A 91 3.37 2.96 -15.13
C ASN A 91 2.09 3.18 -15.95
N GLU A 92 2.17 3.98 -17.01
CA GLU A 92 1.01 4.28 -17.87
C GLU A 92 0.61 3.09 -18.76
N GLU A 93 1.59 2.28 -19.19
CA GLU A 93 1.37 1.14 -20.10
C GLU A 93 0.72 -0.07 -19.42
N ASP A 94 1.21 -0.44 -18.24
CA ASP A 94 0.80 -1.59 -17.42
C ASP A 94 -0.23 -1.21 -16.34
N GLY A 95 -0.50 0.08 -16.17
CA GLY A 95 -1.32 0.62 -15.10
C GLY A 95 -0.63 0.63 -13.72
N ARG A 96 -1.37 1.05 -12.70
CA ARG A 96 -0.85 1.17 -11.33
C ARG A 96 -0.64 -0.20 -10.68
N THR A 97 0.50 -0.37 -10.00
CA THR A 97 0.72 -1.53 -9.13
C THR A 97 -0.05 -1.34 -7.84
N LEU A 98 -1.20 -2.01 -7.72
CA LEU A 98 -2.04 -2.00 -6.52
C LEU A 98 -1.29 -2.57 -5.31
N ARG A 99 -0.95 -1.69 -4.38
CA ARG A 99 -0.21 -2.00 -3.15
C ARG A 99 -0.59 -0.99 -2.09
N THR A 100 -0.43 -1.40 -0.84
CA THR A 100 -0.47 -0.47 0.29
C THR A 100 0.50 -0.91 1.39
N TYR A 101 0.74 0.01 2.34
CA TYR A 101 1.48 -0.25 3.57
C TYR A 101 0.55 -0.02 4.75
N ILE A 102 0.35 -1.07 5.56
CA ILE A 102 -0.52 -1.01 6.72
C ILE A 102 0.31 -1.31 7.96
N ARG A 103 0.05 -0.54 9.03
CA ARG A 103 0.70 -0.72 10.32
C ARG A 103 0.32 -2.09 10.89
N ASN A 104 1.28 -2.80 11.48
CA ASN A 104 1.11 -4.17 11.96
C ASN A 104 0.00 -4.38 13.00
N ASP A 105 -0.29 -3.36 13.80
CA ASP A 105 -1.35 -3.31 14.81
C ASP A 105 -2.69 -2.76 14.27
N GLN A 106 -2.72 -2.29 13.01
CA GLN A 106 -3.93 -1.78 12.37
C GLN A 106 -4.62 -2.83 11.51
N TYR A 107 -4.00 -3.99 11.31
CA TYR A 107 -4.65 -5.14 10.70
C TYR A 107 -4.73 -6.32 11.65
N THR A 108 -5.80 -7.09 11.53
CA THR A 108 -5.92 -8.40 12.18
C THR A 108 -5.52 -9.45 11.14
N LEU A 109 -4.48 -10.24 11.41
CA LEU A 109 -4.13 -11.41 10.60
C LEU A 109 -4.27 -12.66 11.47
N GLU A 110 -5.30 -13.45 11.18
CA GLU A 110 -5.45 -14.78 11.76
C GLU A 110 -4.91 -15.78 10.73
N THR A 111 -3.95 -16.62 11.12
CA THR A 111 -3.40 -17.69 10.29
C THR A 111 -3.77 -19.05 10.86
N GLY A 112 -4.51 -19.84 10.07
CA GLY A 112 -4.99 -21.19 10.38
C GLY A 112 -5.65 -21.79 9.13
N ASP A 113 -6.54 -22.79 9.29
CA ASP A 113 -7.28 -23.43 8.18
C ASP A 113 -8.01 -22.41 7.27
N ARG A 114 -8.46 -21.31 7.87
CA ARG A 114 -8.88 -20.08 7.19
C ARG A 114 -8.02 -18.93 7.68
N SER A 115 -7.42 -18.22 6.74
CA SER A 115 -6.67 -17.01 7.03
C SER A 115 -7.59 -15.80 6.85
N ARG A 116 -7.61 -14.87 7.82
CA ARG A 116 -8.42 -13.64 7.80
C ARG A 116 -7.51 -12.43 7.85
N LEU A 117 -7.80 -11.42 7.04
CA LEU A 117 -7.12 -10.14 7.04
C LEU A 117 -8.14 -9.00 7.14
N GLU A 118 -7.98 -8.11 8.11
CA GLU A 118 -8.85 -6.94 8.29
C GLU A 118 -8.11 -5.64 8.07
N LEU A 119 -8.61 -4.77 7.18
CA LEU A 119 -7.95 -3.52 6.82
C LEU A 119 -8.76 -2.31 7.28
N PRO A 120 -8.10 -1.28 7.84
CA PRO A 120 -8.76 -0.01 8.12
C PRO A 120 -9.16 0.67 6.81
N VAL A 121 -10.31 1.34 6.84
CA VAL A 121 -10.88 2.06 5.70
C VAL A 121 -11.22 3.49 6.15
N GLY A 122 -10.99 4.47 5.28
CA GLY A 122 -11.34 5.87 5.55
C GLY A 122 -12.85 6.11 5.60
N LYS A 123 -13.25 7.24 6.19
CA LYS A 123 -14.67 7.53 6.48
C LYS A 123 -15.53 7.65 5.21
N GLU A 124 -15.01 8.30 4.17
CA GLU A 124 -15.75 8.50 2.91
C GLU A 124 -15.94 7.15 2.19
N LEU A 125 -14.90 6.31 2.17
CA LEU A 125 -15.03 4.98 1.57
C LEU A 125 -15.94 4.07 2.40
N LYS A 126 -16.00 4.24 3.72
CA LYS A 126 -16.98 3.54 4.56
C LYS A 126 -18.41 3.95 4.24
N GLU A 127 -18.67 5.25 4.13
CA GLU A 127 -19.98 5.79 3.77
C GLU A 127 -20.45 5.31 2.40
N LYS A 128 -19.54 5.27 1.41
CA LYS A 128 -19.85 4.78 0.06
C LYS A 128 -20.25 3.31 0.01
N TYR A 129 -19.71 2.49 0.91
CA TYR A 129 -19.87 1.04 0.92
C TYR A 129 -20.68 0.53 2.12
N ASP A 130 -21.45 1.41 2.77
CA ASP A 130 -22.33 1.10 3.91
C ASP A 130 -21.64 0.35 5.07
N LEU A 131 -20.35 0.64 5.31
CA LEU A 131 -19.59 0.07 6.42
C LEU A 131 -19.82 0.85 7.73
N GLY A 132 -19.96 0.13 8.83
CA GLY A 132 -20.04 0.72 10.16
C GLY A 132 -18.79 1.51 10.56
N TYR A 133 -18.92 2.43 11.52
CA TYR A 133 -17.79 3.26 11.99
C TYR A 133 -16.59 2.43 12.45
N ALA A 134 -16.82 1.36 13.21
CA ALA A 134 -15.77 0.45 13.67
C ALA A 134 -15.45 -0.68 12.67
N GLU A 135 -16.22 -0.79 11.58
CA GLU A 135 -16.07 -1.88 10.63
C GLU A 135 -14.79 -1.72 9.78
N ARG A 136 -14.26 -2.85 9.33
CA ARG A 136 -13.01 -2.97 8.58
C ARG A 136 -13.26 -3.86 7.37
N LEU A 137 -12.56 -3.59 6.27
CA LEU A 137 -12.59 -4.46 5.10
C LEU A 137 -12.01 -5.82 5.49
N ARG A 138 -12.78 -6.90 5.32
CA ARG A 138 -12.35 -8.26 5.65
C ARG A 138 -12.05 -9.06 4.38
N LEU A 139 -10.86 -9.61 4.32
CA LEU A 139 -10.39 -10.52 3.27
C LEU A 139 -10.18 -11.92 3.86
N GLU A 140 -10.46 -12.95 3.08
CA GLU A 140 -10.35 -14.34 3.52
C GLU A 140 -9.47 -15.17 2.57
N GLY A 141 -8.72 -16.12 3.08
CA GLY A 141 -7.90 -17.04 2.30
C GLY A 141 -7.96 -18.46 2.86
N ARG A 142 -7.72 -19.46 2.02
CA ARG A 142 -7.40 -20.81 2.51
C ARG A 142 -5.96 -20.83 3.03
N ALA A 143 -5.71 -21.65 4.05
CA ALA A 143 -4.39 -21.85 4.65
C ALA A 143 -3.28 -22.01 3.61
N PHE A 144 -2.16 -21.34 3.83
CA PHE A 144 -0.90 -21.67 3.16
C PHE A 144 -0.33 -22.92 3.83
N ARG A 145 -0.32 -24.07 3.14
CA ARG A 145 0.42 -25.25 3.65
C ARG A 145 1.91 -24.91 3.57
N SER A 146 2.54 -24.66 4.71
CA SER A 146 3.98 -24.42 4.81
C SER A 146 4.75 -25.71 4.48
N GLY A 147 5.19 -25.83 3.23
CA GLY A 147 6.22 -26.79 2.83
C GLY A 147 7.52 -26.05 2.53
N THR A 148 8.55 -26.31 3.36
CA THR A 148 9.95 -25.86 3.28
C THR A 148 10.28 -24.37 3.52
N ALA A 149 10.83 -24.12 4.71
CA ALA A 149 11.49 -22.90 5.14
C ALA A 149 12.91 -22.76 4.53
N ASN A 150 13.26 -21.58 4.02
CA ASN A 150 14.26 -20.70 4.65
C ASN A 150 14.62 -19.48 3.77
N ARG A 151 14.88 -18.36 4.46
CA ARG A 151 15.46 -17.09 3.98
C ARG A 151 14.48 -16.03 3.44
N VAL A 152 13.56 -15.58 4.29
CA VAL A 152 13.28 -14.14 4.42
C VAL A 152 13.06 -13.85 5.90
N GLY A 153 13.99 -13.13 6.53
CA GLY A 153 13.83 -12.67 7.91
C GLY A 153 12.67 -11.68 7.97
N TRP A 154 11.56 -12.09 8.58
CA TRP A 154 10.44 -11.21 8.89
C TRP A 154 10.72 -10.48 10.20
N ASN A 155 11.61 -9.49 10.14
CA ASN A 155 11.73 -8.46 11.16
C ASN A 155 11.55 -7.09 10.51
N CYS A 156 10.30 -6.61 10.42
CA CYS A 156 9.99 -5.17 10.39
C CYS A 156 8.48 -4.91 10.45
N THR A 157 8.12 -3.86 11.19
CA THR A 157 6.82 -3.36 11.68
C THR A 157 5.73 -3.06 10.63
N THR A 158 5.81 -3.53 9.39
CA THR A 158 4.86 -3.16 8.32
C THR A 158 4.69 -4.27 7.30
N THR A 159 3.45 -4.73 7.11
CA THR A 159 3.11 -5.75 6.13
C THR A 159 2.79 -5.10 4.78
N ARG A 160 3.49 -5.55 3.74
CA ARG A 160 3.23 -5.15 2.35
C ARG A 160 2.18 -6.09 1.77
N LEU A 161 1.03 -5.54 1.39
CA LEU A 161 0.01 -6.30 0.66
C LEU A 161 0.20 -6.11 -0.83
N ARG A 162 0.28 -7.23 -1.55
CA ARG A 162 0.15 -7.30 -3.01
C ARG A 162 -1.06 -8.16 -3.32
N THR A 163 -1.95 -7.71 -4.19
CA THR A 163 -2.98 -8.58 -4.75
C THR A 163 -2.36 -9.36 -5.90
N ASN A 164 -2.54 -10.68 -5.91
CA ASN A 164 -2.33 -11.47 -7.13
C ASN A 164 -3.56 -11.23 -8.03
N SER A 165 -3.61 -10.07 -8.66
CA SER A 165 -4.57 -9.80 -9.73
C SER A 165 -3.99 -10.40 -11.01
N GLY A 166 -4.25 -11.69 -11.25
CA GLY A 166 -4.14 -12.22 -12.62
C GLY A 166 -5.18 -11.53 -13.52
N PRO A 167 -4.98 -11.49 -14.84
CA PRO A 167 -5.90 -10.80 -15.75
C PRO A 167 -7.31 -11.39 -15.57
N PHE A 168 -8.25 -10.52 -15.19
CA PHE A 168 -9.66 -10.85 -15.08
C PHE A 168 -10.20 -11.02 -16.51
N ASN A 169 -10.07 -12.22 -17.05
CA ASN A 169 -10.61 -12.55 -18.37
C ASN A 169 -12.13 -12.64 -18.26
N GLN A 170 -12.84 -11.56 -18.59
CA GLN A 170 -14.27 -11.63 -18.88
C GLN A 170 -14.44 -12.15 -20.31
N SER A 171 -14.68 -13.45 -20.44
CA SER A 171 -15.17 -14.05 -21.68
C SER A 171 -16.68 -13.94 -21.71
N ARG A 172 -17.21 -13.21 -22.71
CA ARG A 172 -18.53 -13.50 -23.28
C ARG A 172 -18.47 -14.76 -24.12
#